data_AF-A0A3P8HEU4-F1
#
_entry.id   AF-A0A3P8HEU4-F1
#
_cell.length_a   1.000
_cell.length_b   1.000
_cell.length_c   1.000
_cell.angle_alpha   90.00
_cell.angle_beta   90.00
_cell.angle_gamma   90.00
#
_symmetry.space_group_name_H-M   'P 1'
#
loop_
_entity.id
_entity.type
_entity.pdbx_description
1 polymer ?
#
loop_
_entity_poly.entity_id
_entity_poly.type
_entity_poly.pdbx_seq_one_letter_code
_entity_poly.pdbx_strand_id
1 'polypeptide(L)'
;MEMSAAVHIGELAFLKMVLHAAKHPESSVNGILLSDQNCDSQIIITDYIPLFHSVINLTPMLETALYHVSQNSCLSKLNDRYTFNPNVNKKLKEILHLKVHRQIVDFDDHLNDVNCDFLNLQLSKSLCV
;
A
#
# COMPACT_ATOMS: atom_id res chain seq x y z
N MET A 1 20.51 20.68 -14.01
CA MET A 1 19.38 20.86 -13.09
C MET A 1 18.59 19.58 -13.15
N GLU A 2 18.91 18.60 -12.29
CA GLU A 2 18.17 17.33 -12.24
C GLU A 2 16.78 17.64 -11.69
N MET A 3 15.75 17.43 -12.52
CA MET A 3 14.37 17.41 -12.04
C MET A 3 14.19 16.16 -11.20
N SER A 4 14.14 16.34 -9.88
CA SER A 4 13.66 15.30 -8.97
C SER A 4 12.19 15.05 -9.29
N ALA A 5 11.89 13.90 -9.90
CA ALA A 5 10.52 13.48 -10.13
C ALA A 5 9.91 13.08 -8.78
N ALA A 6 9.05 13.93 -8.23
CA ALA A 6 8.35 13.63 -6.99
C ALA A 6 7.23 12.61 -7.27
N VAL A 7 7.26 11.49 -6.54
CA VAL A 7 6.21 10.47 -6.58
C VAL A 7 5.33 10.63 -5.34
N HIS A 8 4.04 10.85 -5.55
CA HIS A 8 3.06 10.99 -4.46
C HIS A 8 2.14 9.78 -4.42
N ILE A 9 1.99 9.18 -3.24
CA ILE A 9 1.06 8.07 -3.03
C ILE A 9 -0.25 8.64 -2.49
N GLY A 10 -1.34 8.43 -3.23
CA GLY A 10 -2.68 8.78 -2.80
C GLY A 10 -3.11 7.97 -1.57
N GLU A 11 -3.99 8.56 -0.75
CA GLU A 11 -4.50 7.93 0.46
C GLU A 11 -5.16 6.57 0.16
N LEU A 12 -5.99 6.49 -0.88
CA LEU A 12 -6.67 5.27 -1.27
C LEU A 12 -5.68 4.12 -1.58
N ALA A 13 -4.70 4.39 -2.44
CA ALA A 13 -3.67 3.43 -2.81
C ALA A 13 -2.91 2.93 -1.57
N PHE A 14 -2.53 3.85 -0.68
CA PHE A 14 -1.86 3.51 0.57
C PHE A 14 -2.72 2.65 1.50
N LEU A 15 -4.00 3.00 1.67
CA LEU A 15 -4.91 2.22 2.53
C LEU A 15 -5.12 0.81 1.98
N LYS A 16 -5.35 0.65 0.67
CA LYS A 16 -5.48 -0.70 0.08
C LYS A 16 -4.21 -1.54 0.23
N MET A 17 -3.03 -0.94 0.07
CA MET A 17 -1.76 -1.63 0.32
C MET A 17 -1.68 -2.18 1.74
N VAL A 18 -1.97 -1.35 2.74
CA VAL A 18 -1.91 -1.77 4.15
C VAL A 18 -3.00 -2.80 4.48
N LEU A 19 -4.21 -2.63 3.93
CA LEU A 19 -5.31 -3.59 4.12
C LEU A 19 -4.97 -4.95 3.51
N HIS A 20 -4.35 -4.99 2.33
CA HIS A 20 -3.92 -6.23 1.69
C HIS A 20 -2.89 -6.96 2.56
N ALA A 21 -1.86 -6.25 3.03
CA ALA A 21 -0.86 -6.81 3.94
C ALA A 21 -1.44 -7.27 5.28
N ALA A 22 -2.42 -6.54 5.82
CA ALA A 22 -3.07 -6.88 7.08
C ALA A 22 -4.04 -8.08 6.95
N LYS A 23 -4.55 -8.37 5.75
CA LYS A 23 -5.39 -9.54 5.47
C LYS A 23 -4.57 -10.84 5.52
N HIS A 24 -3.33 -10.78 5.04
CA HIS A 24 -2.43 -11.93 4.91
C HIS A 24 -1.10 -11.70 5.65
N PRO A 25 -1.11 -11.59 6.99
CA PRO A 25 0.11 -11.33 7.76
C PRO A 25 1.16 -12.44 7.65
N GLU A 26 0.76 -13.66 7.29
CA GLU A 26 1.62 -14.82 7.11
C GLU A 26 2.25 -14.93 5.70
N SER A 27 1.78 -14.13 4.74
CA SER A 27 2.20 -14.20 3.34
C SER A 27 2.77 -12.88 2.85
N SER A 28 3.65 -12.95 1.86
CA SER A 28 4.05 -11.75 1.13
C SER A 28 2.93 -11.36 0.17
N VAL A 29 2.60 -10.08 0.14
CA VAL A 29 1.57 -9.53 -0.73
C VAL A 29 2.17 -8.70 -1.84
N ASN A 30 1.57 -8.73 -3.02
CA ASN A 30 1.96 -7.88 -4.15
C ASN A 30 0.75 -7.24 -4.82
N GLY A 31 0.99 -6.23 -5.65
CA GLY A 31 -0.08 -5.55 -6.38
C GLY A 31 0.43 -4.52 -7.37
N ILE A 32 -0.49 -3.98 -8.16
CA ILE A 32 -0.23 -2.98 -9.20
C ILE A 32 -0.58 -1.60 -8.66
N LEU A 33 0.35 -0.66 -8.80
CA LEU A 33 0.11 0.76 -8.50
C LEU A 33 -0.40 1.43 -9.77
N LEU A 34 -1.60 2.00 -9.69
CA LEU A 34 -2.17 2.82 -10.76
C LEU A 34 -1.75 4.26 -10.52
N SER A 35 -1.17 4.89 -11.54
CA SER A 35 -0.84 6.31 -11.49
C SER A 35 -1.62 7.06 -12.55
N ASP A 36 -1.99 8.28 -12.20
CA ASP A 36 -2.39 9.27 -13.19
C ASP A 36 -1.15 10.11 -13.51
N GLN A 37 -0.84 10.21 -14.80
CA GLN A 37 0.30 11.01 -15.25
C GLN A 37 -0.19 12.43 -15.52
N ASN A 38 0.08 13.33 -14.58
CA ASN A 38 -0.09 14.76 -14.84
C ASN A 38 1.05 15.29 -15.71
N CYS A 39 0.77 16.35 -16.48
CA CYS A 39 1.72 16.96 -17.42
C CYS A 39 3.03 17.51 -16.79
N ASP A 40 3.07 17.69 -15.45
CA ASP A 40 4.17 18.38 -14.74
C ASP A 40 5.14 17.44 -14.00
N SER A 41 5.61 16.38 -14.67
CA SER A 41 6.73 15.52 -14.17
C SER A 41 6.53 14.90 -12.77
N GLN A 42 5.29 14.87 -12.28
CA GLN A 42 4.91 14.36 -10.97
C GLN A 42 4.03 13.14 -11.18
N ILE A 43 4.45 12.00 -10.62
CA ILE A 43 3.69 10.75 -10.71
C ILE A 43 2.81 10.67 -9.46
N ILE A 44 1.50 10.70 -9.64
CA ILE A 44 0.54 10.54 -8.54
C ILE A 44 -0.04 9.14 -8.64
N ILE A 45 0.25 8.31 -7.65
CA ILE A 45 -0.37 6.99 -7.51
C ILE A 45 -1.78 7.19 -6.97
N THR A 46 -2.77 6.89 -7.79
CA THR A 46 -4.18 7.10 -7.49
C THR A 46 -4.82 5.88 -6.85
N ASP A 47 -4.39 4.67 -7.23
CA ASP A 47 -4.97 3.43 -6.70
C ASP A 47 -3.96 2.28 -6.62
N TYR A 48 -4.35 1.23 -5.90
CA TYR A 48 -3.60 -0.02 -5.77
C TYR A 48 -4.53 -1.20 -6.00
N ILE A 49 -4.15 -2.09 -6.92
CA ILE A 49 -4.87 -3.34 -7.20
C ILE A 49 -4.09 -4.49 -6.53
N PRO A 50 -4.63 -5.10 -5.47
CA PRO A 50 -4.03 -6.28 -4.85
C PRO A 50 -4.08 -7.47 -5.81
N LEU A 51 -2.97 -8.19 -5.97
CA LEU A 51 -2.88 -9.32 -6.88
C LEU A 51 -2.79 -10.64 -6.14
N PHE A 52 -1.68 -10.93 -5.50
CA PHE A 52 -1.41 -12.26 -4.96
C PHE A 52 -0.92 -12.22 -3.51
N HIS A 53 -1.25 -13.27 -2.76
CA HIS A 53 -0.80 -13.53 -1.40
C HIS A 53 -0.07 -14.89 -1.31
N SER A 54 0.85 -15.13 -2.25
CA SER A 54 1.62 -16.38 -2.29
C SER A 54 2.79 -16.38 -1.28
N VAL A 55 3.12 -17.57 -0.78
CA VAL A 55 4.17 -17.79 0.23
C VAL A 55 5.54 -17.42 -0.34
N ILE A 56 6.04 -16.25 0.02
CA ILE A 56 7.47 -15.93 -0.03
C ILE A 56 7.90 -15.79 1.42
N ASN A 57 8.71 -16.72 1.92
CA ASN A 57 9.28 -16.70 3.28
C ASN A 57 10.29 -15.55 3.42
N LEU A 58 9.80 -14.30 3.42
CA LEU A 58 10.62 -13.08 3.48
C LEU A 58 10.66 -12.45 4.87
N THR A 59 9.98 -13.01 5.88
CA THR A 59 9.89 -12.44 7.24
C THR A 59 11.25 -12.07 7.85
N PRO A 60 12.29 -12.94 7.89
CA PRO A 60 13.59 -12.54 8.44
C PRO A 60 14.35 -11.59 7.51
N MET A 61 14.18 -11.69 6.18
CA MET A 61 14.93 -10.91 5.19
C MET A 61 14.40 -9.48 5.07
N LEU A 62 13.09 -9.28 5.21
CA LEU A 62 12.43 -7.99 5.29
C LEU A 62 12.70 -7.33 6.65
N GLU A 63 12.63 -8.08 7.75
CA GLU A 63 13.00 -7.54 9.07
C GLU A 63 14.47 -7.11 9.12
N THR A 64 15.40 -7.92 8.59
CA THR A 64 16.81 -7.50 8.47
C THR A 64 16.99 -6.35 7.49
N ALA A 65 16.30 -6.34 6.34
CA ALA A 65 16.38 -5.20 5.42
C ALA A 65 15.90 -3.91 6.08
N LEU A 66 14.72 -3.92 6.72
CA LEU A 66 14.17 -2.76 7.44
C LEU A 66 15.04 -2.36 8.63
N TYR A 67 15.59 -3.33 9.37
CA TYR A 67 16.55 -3.08 10.44
C TYR A 67 17.84 -2.45 9.90
N HIS A 68 18.41 -2.96 8.82
CA HIS A 68 19.62 -2.42 8.18
C HIS A 68 19.38 -1.02 7.61
N VAL A 69 18.20 -0.78 7.04
CA VAL A 69 17.75 0.54 6.58
C VAL A 69 17.59 1.49 7.76
N SER A 70 17.02 1.06 8.90
CA SER A 70 16.91 1.88 10.11
C SER A 70 18.25 2.21 10.76
N GLN A 71 19.22 1.31 10.67
CA GLN A 71 20.54 1.46 11.30
C GLN A 71 21.54 2.19 10.39
N ASN A 72 21.31 2.24 9.07
CA ASN A 72 22.14 3.01 8.15
C ASN A 72 21.84 4.50 8.26
N SER A 73 22.66 5.19 9.04
CA SER A 73 22.70 6.63 9.26
C SER A 73 22.92 7.49 7.99
N CYS A 74 23.08 6.88 6.80
CA CYS A 74 23.08 7.59 5.51
C CYS A 74 21.67 8.10 5.11
N LEU A 75 20.60 7.59 5.74
CA LEU A 75 19.26 8.18 5.64
C LEU A 75 19.13 9.53 6.36
N SER A 76 20.15 9.98 7.10
CA SER A 76 20.17 11.35 7.67
C SER A 76 20.23 12.46 6.60
N LYS A 77 20.45 12.09 5.33
CA LYS A 77 20.29 12.99 4.17
C LYS A 77 19.01 12.76 3.38
N LEU A 78 18.22 11.73 3.69
CA LEU A 78 16.83 11.64 3.22
C LEU A 78 15.96 12.45 4.18
N ASN A 79 15.97 13.76 3.95
CA ASN A 79 14.90 14.66 4.39
C ASN A 79 13.59 14.41 3.61
N ASP A 80 13.42 13.22 3.03
CA ASP A 80 12.18 12.79 2.41
C ASP A 80 11.30 12.27 3.53
N ARG A 81 10.72 13.25 4.22
CA ARG A 81 9.62 13.07 5.15
C ARG A 81 8.59 12.15 4.48
N TYR A 82 8.51 10.89 4.89
CA TYR A 82 7.24 10.17 4.85
C TYR A 82 6.32 10.85 5.88
N THR A 83 5.92 12.09 5.60
CA THR A 83 4.90 12.81 6.36
C THR A 83 3.57 12.18 6.01
N PHE A 84 3.20 11.16 6.78
CA PHE A 84 1.82 10.71 6.82
C PHE A 84 0.98 11.89 7.33
N ASN A 85 0.01 12.29 6.53
CA ASN A 85 -1.01 13.22 7.00
C ASN A 85 -1.61 12.61 8.29
N PRO A 86 -1.63 13.33 9.43
CA PRO A 86 -2.12 12.79 10.70
C PRO A 86 -3.56 12.26 10.60
N ASN A 87 -4.34 12.76 9.66
CA ASN A 87 -5.69 12.25 9.35
C ASN A 87 -5.67 10.81 8.83
N VAL A 88 -4.69 10.46 7.98
CA VAL A 88 -4.50 9.10 7.45
C VAL A 88 -4.15 8.14 8.58
N ASN A 89 -3.31 8.54 9.54
CA ASN A 89 -2.98 7.70 10.69
C ASN A 89 -4.18 7.41 11.59
N LYS A 90 -5.06 8.40 11.79
CA LYS A 90 -6.30 8.21 12.57
C LYS A 90 -7.23 7.24 11.85
N LYS A 91 -7.45 7.46 10.56
CA LYS A 91 -8.29 6.60 9.70
C LYS A 91 -7.75 5.18 9.62
N LEU A 92 -6.43 5.02 9.46
CA LEU A 92 -5.75 3.72 9.44
C LEU A 92 -6.01 2.93 10.72
N LYS A 93 -5.86 3.57 11.89
CA LYS A 93 -6.14 2.93 13.18
C LYS A 93 -7.60 2.48 13.28
N GLU A 94 -8.52 3.30 12.81
CA GLU A 94 -9.95 3.00 12.80
C GLU A 94 -10.27 1.80 11.89
N ILE A 95 -9.84 1.82 10.63
CA ILE A 95 -10.15 0.73 9.68
C ILE A 95 -9.47 -0.59 10.06
N LEU A 96 -8.30 -0.54 10.69
CA LEU A 96 -7.65 -1.74 11.23
C LEU A 96 -8.42 -2.29 12.44
N HIS A 97 -8.89 -1.41 13.33
CA HIS A 97 -9.72 -1.80 14.47
C HIS A 97 -11.06 -2.40 14.04
N LEU A 98 -11.70 -1.81 13.03
CA LEU A 98 -12.93 -2.32 12.40
C LEU A 98 -12.70 -3.57 11.54
N LYS A 99 -11.45 -4.05 11.43
CA LYS A 99 -11.05 -5.23 10.66
C LYS A 99 -11.48 -5.17 9.18
N VAL A 100 -11.45 -3.97 8.60
CA VAL A 100 -11.76 -3.74 7.18
C VAL A 100 -10.82 -4.53 6.26
N HIS A 101 -9.62 -4.88 6.73
CA HIS A 101 -8.67 -5.73 6.01
C HIS A 101 -9.26 -7.09 5.63
N ARG A 102 -10.29 -7.58 6.32
CA ARG A 102 -10.98 -8.83 5.94
C ARG A 102 -11.84 -8.71 4.68
N GLN A 103 -12.15 -7.48 4.28
CA GLN A 103 -13.04 -7.17 3.16
C GLN A 103 -12.30 -6.89 1.85
N ILE A 104 -10.98 -6.63 1.93
CA ILE A 104 -10.20 -6.46 0.70
C ILE A 104 -10.10 -7.80 -0.01
N VAL A 105 -10.28 -7.77 -1.32
CA VAL A 105 -10.24 -8.92 -2.21
C VAL A 105 -9.03 -8.76 -3.11
N ASP A 106 -8.18 -9.78 -3.21
CA ASP A 106 -7.10 -9.80 -4.19
C ASP A 106 -7.43 -10.68 -5.40
N PHE A 107 -6.50 -10.81 -6.33
CA PHE A 107 -6.71 -11.60 -7.52
C PHE A 107 -6.69 -13.11 -7.23
N ASP A 108 -5.96 -13.58 -6.22
CA ASP A 108 -6.04 -14.97 -5.75
C ASP A 108 -7.46 -15.33 -5.27
N ASP A 109 -8.12 -14.44 -4.50
CA ASP A 109 -9.52 -14.61 -4.13
C ASP A 109 -10.44 -14.69 -5.37
N HIS A 110 -10.21 -13.83 -6.36
CA HIS A 110 -10.97 -13.80 -7.61
C HIS A 110 -10.77 -15.07 -8.46
N LEU A 111 -9.58 -15.66 -8.43
CA LEU A 111 -9.32 -16.95 -9.09
C LEU A 111 -10.10 -18.10 -8.42
N ASN A 112 -10.34 -18.01 -7.11
CA ASN A 112 -11.14 -18.98 -6.36
C ASN A 112 -12.66 -18.77 -6.54
N ASP A 113 -13.11 -17.51 -6.60
CA ASP A 113 -14.49 -17.13 -6.89
C ASP A 113 -14.52 -15.89 -7.81
N VAL A 114 -14.92 -16.11 -9.07
CA VAL A 114 -14.98 -15.06 -10.10
C VAL A 114 -15.95 -13.91 -9.77
N ASN A 115 -16.82 -14.07 -8.77
CA ASN A 115 -17.71 -13.01 -8.32
C ASN A 115 -17.02 -12.03 -7.35
N CYS A 116 -15.83 -12.37 -6.84
CA CYS A 116 -15.06 -11.50 -5.97
C CYS A 116 -14.50 -10.30 -6.76
N ASP A 117 -14.76 -9.09 -6.26
CA ASP A 117 -14.31 -7.82 -6.88
C ASP A 117 -12.87 -7.47 -6.48
N PHE A 118 -11.88 -7.96 -7.22
CA PHE A 118 -10.46 -7.66 -6.96
C PHE A 118 -10.08 -6.18 -7.23
N LEU A 119 -10.93 -5.41 -7.93
CA LEU A 119 -10.75 -3.96 -8.08
C LEU A 119 -11.19 -3.20 -6.83
N ASN A 120 -11.93 -3.86 -5.94
CA ASN A 120 -12.37 -3.33 -4.66
C ASN A 120 -13.16 -2.01 -4.80
N LEU A 121 -14.04 -1.89 -5.80
CA LEU A 121 -14.69 -0.62 -6.15
C LEU A 121 -15.61 -0.12 -5.02
N GLN A 122 -16.37 -1.02 -4.40
CA GLN A 122 -17.24 -0.66 -3.28
C GLN A 122 -16.44 -0.32 -2.02
N LEU A 123 -15.40 -1.11 -1.74
CA LEU A 123 -14.48 -0.85 -0.63
C LEU A 123 -13.79 0.51 -0.82
N SER A 124 -13.34 0.83 -2.03
CA SER A 124 -12.72 2.12 -2.37
C SER A 124 -13.64 3.29 -2.03
N LYS A 125 -14.92 3.19 -2.41
CA LYS A 125 -15.92 4.23 -2.10
C LYS A 125 -16.08 4.43 -0.60
N SER A 126 -16.09 3.35 0.18
CA SER A 126 -16.19 3.41 1.64
C SER A 126 -14.94 4.02 2.31
N LEU A 127 -13.77 3.84 1.70
CA LEU A 127 -12.51 4.38 2.17
C LEU A 127 -12.27 5.83 1.74
N CYS A 128 -13.00 6.36 0.77
CA CYS A 128 -12.89 7.74 0.30
C CYS A 128 -13.81 8.75 1.03
N VAL A 129 -14.51 8.31 2.08
CA VAL A 129 -15.36 9.17 2.94
C VAL A 129 -14.54 9.90 4.00
#